data_AF-A0A842SKI6-F1
#
_entry.id   AF-A0A842SKI6-F1
#
_cell.length_a   1.000
_cell.length_b   1.000
_cell.length_c   1.000
_cell.angle_alpha   90.00
_cell.angle_beta   90.00
_cell.angle_gamma   90.00
#
_symmetry.space_group_name_H-M   'P 1'
#
loop_
_entity.id
_entity.type
_entity.pdbx_description
1 polymer ?
#
loop_
_entity_poly.entity_id
_entity_poly.type
_entity_poly.pdbx_seq_one_letter_code
_entity_poly.pdbx_strand_id
1 'polypeptide(L)' 'MQLQDISIREAKEMILERLDEKVEKGNVPRVRFKNLYKKHKEWSPIFFQAGQTLEEEREDIEFGIRHGYHHVELVENN' A
#
# COMPACT_ATOMS: atom_id res chain seq x y z
N MET A 1 12.78 18.13 15.13
CA MET A 1 12.70 17.51 13.79
C MET A 1 11.35 17.87 13.21
N GLN A 2 11.31 18.59 12.09
CA GLN A 2 10.11 18.57 11.25
C GLN A 2 10.04 17.16 10.67
N LEU A 3 8.95 16.43 10.93
CA LEU A 3 8.68 15.17 10.27
C LEU A 3 8.52 15.48 8.79
N GLN A 4 9.28 14.80 7.93
CA GLN A 4 9.06 14.89 6.49
C GLN A 4 7.70 14.24 6.21
N ASP A 5 6.74 15.05 5.75
CA ASP A 5 5.50 14.53 5.19
C ASP A 5 5.84 13.85 3.86
N ILE A 6 5.47 12.58 3.71
CA ILE A 6 5.61 11.87 2.45
C ILE A 6 4.53 12.35 1.47
N SER A 7 4.83 12.35 0.18
CA SER A 7 3.83 12.58 -0.86
C SER A 7 3.02 11.32 -1.16
N ILE A 8 1.85 11.50 -1.78
CA ILE A 8 1.04 10.38 -2.31
C ILE A 8 1.85 9.55 -3.30
N ARG A 9 2.65 10.21 -4.16
CA ARG A 9 3.51 9.55 -5.14
C ARG A 9 4.52 8.61 -4.46
N GLU A 10 5.22 9.08 -3.43
CA GLU A 10 6.14 8.25 -2.64
C GLU A 10 5.40 7.11 -1.93
N ALA A 11 4.21 7.36 -1.38
CA ALA A 11 3.41 6.31 -0.78
C ALA A 11 3.00 5.22 -1.80
N LYS A 12 2.66 5.59 -3.04
CA LYS A 12 2.39 4.64 -4.14
C LYS A 12 3.63 3.80 -4.45
N GLU A 13 4.79 4.44 -4.63
CA GLU A 13 6.07 3.75 -4.90
C GLU A 13 6.38 2.73 -3.79
N MET A 14 6.27 3.12 -2.51
CA MET A 14 6.48 2.22 -1.37
C MET A 14 5.51 1.04 -1.31
N ILE A 15 4.25 1.24 -1.70
CA ILE A 15 3.25 0.17 -1.77
C ILE A 15 3.66 -0.85 -2.83
N LEU A 16 4.00 -0.37 -4.04
CA LEU A 16 4.35 -1.21 -5.19
C LEU A 16 5.63 -2.00 -4.92
N GLU A 17 6.70 -1.36 -4.45
CA GLU A 17 7.94 -2.04 -4.07
C GLU A 17 7.67 -3.18 -3.08
N ARG A 18 6.78 -2.95 -2.10
CA ARG A 18 6.46 -3.96 -1.10
C ARG A 18 5.60 -5.10 -1.64
N LEU A 19 4.75 -4.84 -2.65
CA LEU A 19 4.02 -5.87 -3.37
C LEU A 19 4.98 -6.74 -4.19
N ASP A 20 5.90 -6.12 -4.94
CA ASP A 20 6.89 -6.82 -5.75
C ASP A 20 7.79 -7.71 -4.89
N GLU A 21 8.30 -7.20 -3.77
CA GLU A 21 9.05 -8.01 -2.82
C GLU A 21 8.27 -9.25 -2.32
N LYS A 22 6.95 -9.14 -2.17
CA LYS A 22 6.11 -10.26 -1.72
C LYS A 22 6.01 -11.32 -2.81
N VAL A 23 5.81 -10.91 -4.06
CA VAL A 23 5.81 -11.77 -5.24
C VAL A 23 7.15 -12.50 -5.36
N GLU A 24 8.27 -11.79 -5.31
CA GLU A 24 9.62 -12.37 -5.43
C GLU A 24 9.89 -13.43 -4.35
N LYS A 25 9.34 -13.22 -3.14
CA LYS A 25 9.48 -14.15 -2.01
C LYS A 25 8.46 -15.29 -2.04
N GLY A 26 7.64 -15.41 -3.09
CA GLY A 26 6.58 -16.41 -3.22
C GLY A 26 5.49 -16.29 -2.15
N ASN A 27 5.28 -15.09 -1.59
CA ASN A 27 4.23 -14.81 -0.63
C ASN A 27 3.00 -14.24 -1.32
N VAL A 28 1.85 -14.33 -0.66
CA VAL A 28 0.65 -13.58 -1.07
C VAL A 28 1.00 -12.10 -1.17
N PRO A 29 0.87 -11.47 -2.36
CA PRO A 29 1.24 -10.09 -2.61
C PRO A 29 0.20 -9.15 -2.02
N ARG A 30 0.21 -9.05 -0.69
CA ARG A 30 -0.68 -8.21 0.10
C ARG A 30 0.11 -7.34 1.06
N VAL A 31 -0.22 -6.06 1.07
CA VAL A 31 0.47 -5.04 1.88
C VAL A 31 -0.53 -4.28 2.73
N ARG A 32 -0.43 -4.44 4.06
CA ARG A 32 -1.18 -3.62 5.03
C ARG A 32 -0.43 -2.32 5.27
N PHE A 33 -1.07 -1.17 5.12
CA PHE A 33 -0.38 0.13 5.21
C PHE A 33 0.26 0.39 6.57
N LYS A 34 -0.34 -0.14 7.64
CA LYS A 34 0.26 -0.06 8.99
C LYS A 34 1.70 -0.58 9.07
N ASN A 35 2.05 -1.50 8.18
CA ASN A 35 3.39 -2.08 8.13
C ASN A 35 4.39 -1.18 7.38
N LEU A 36 3.89 -0.26 6.54
CA LEU A 36 4.70 0.70 5.78
C LEU A 36 5.04 1.91 6.65
N TYR A 37 4.03 2.60 7.18
CA TYR A 37 4.26 3.80 7.99
C TYR A 37 4.68 3.49 9.43
N LYS A 38 4.50 2.25 9.93
CA LYS A 38 4.89 1.81 11.28
C LYS A 38 4.42 2.75 12.39
N LYS A 39 5.30 3.63 12.89
CA LYS A 39 5.02 4.60 13.98
C LYS A 39 4.51 5.96 13.48
N HIS A 40 4.58 6.22 12.18
CA HIS A 40 4.13 7.46 11.52
C HIS A 40 2.63 7.39 11.20
N LYS A 41 1.78 7.40 12.22
CA LYS A 41 0.33 7.32 12.03
C LYS A 41 -0.22 8.47 11.21
N GLU A 42 0.46 9.62 11.22
CA GLU A 42 0.18 10.79 10.40
C GLU A 42 0.22 10.50 8.89
N TRP A 43 0.95 9.47 8.45
CA TRP A 43 0.99 9.07 7.04
C TRP A 43 -0.20 8.19 6.64
N SER A 44 -1.03 7.73 7.60
CA SER A 44 -2.16 6.84 7.31
C SER A 44 -3.13 7.39 6.25
N PRO A 45 -3.52 8.68 6.26
CA PRO A 45 -4.38 9.24 5.21
C PRO A 45 -3.71 9.22 3.83
N ILE A 46 -2.39 9.42 3.78
CA ILE A 46 -1.61 9.47 2.54
C ILE A 46 -1.53 8.08 1.91
N PHE A 47 -1.26 7.05 2.72
CA PHE A 47 -1.29 5.66 2.26
C PHE A 47 -2.70 5.19 1.88
N PHE A 48 -3.72 5.66 2.58
CA PHE A 48 -5.11 5.39 2.22
C PHE A 48 -5.42 5.91 0.81
N GLN A 49 -5.15 7.19 0.57
CA GLN A 49 -5.36 7.81 -0.74
C GLN A 49 -4.51 7.15 -1.83
N ALA A 50 -3.22 6.87 -1.55
CA ALA A 50 -2.35 6.17 -2.47
C ALA A 50 -2.88 4.78 -2.87
N GLY A 51 -3.43 4.04 -1.90
CA GLY A 51 -4.07 2.75 -2.16
C GLY A 51 -5.30 2.84 -3.06
N GLN A 52 -6.19 3.79 -2.80
CA GLN A 52 -7.37 4.02 -3.65
C GLN A 52 -6.98 4.42 -5.07
N THR A 53 -6.02 5.34 -5.20
CA THR A 53 -5.52 5.76 -6.51
C THR A 53 -4.87 4.61 -7.28
N LEU A 54 -4.17 3.68 -6.60
CA LEU A 54 -3.60 2.51 -7.27
C LEU A 54 -4.67 1.55 -7.80
N GLU A 55 -5.75 1.31 -7.05
CA GLU A 55 -6.89 0.51 -7.52
C GLU A 55 -7.59 1.16 -8.73
N GLU A 56 -7.72 2.49 -8.75
CA GLU A 56 -8.27 3.23 -9.89
C GLU A 56 -7.36 3.20 -11.13
N GLU A 57 -6.03 3.24 -10.92
CA GLU A 57 -5.02 3.29 -11.99
C GLU A 57 -4.66 1.90 -12.56
N ARG A 58 -4.91 0.82 -11.82
CA ARG A 58 -4.44 -0.54 -12.15
C ARG A 58 -5.49 -1.61 -11.89
N GLU A 59 -5.84 -2.36 -12.94
CA GLU A 59 -6.82 -3.45 -12.88
C GLU A 59 -6.32 -4.67 -12.06
N ASP A 60 -5.01 -4.80 -11.87
CA ASP A 60 -4.40 -5.91 -11.13
C ASP A 60 -4.23 -5.63 -9.63
N ILE A 61 -4.74 -4.51 -9.12
CA ILE A 61 -4.67 -4.12 -7.71
C ILE A 61 -6.09 -3.99 -7.14
N GLU A 62 -6.32 -4.61 -5.98
CA GLU A 62 -7.54 -4.42 -5.19
C GLU A 62 -7.22 -3.73 -3.86
N PHE A 63 -8.02 -2.73 -3.50
CA PHE A 63 -7.97 -2.05 -2.21
C PHE A 63 -9.01 -2.63 -1.25
N GLY A 64 -8.61 -2.87 0.00
CA GLY A 64 -9.54 -3.45 0.97
C GLY A 64 -9.24 -3.17 2.42
N ILE A 65 -10.16 -3.60 3.28
CA ILE A 65 -10.03 -3.54 4.74
C ILE A 65 -10.09 -4.94 5.31
N ARG A 66 -9.07 -5.32 6.10
CA ARG A 66 -9.05 -6.62 6.79
C ARG A 66 -8.58 -6.48 8.23
N HIS A 67 -9.38 -6.98 9.17
CA HIS A 67 -9.16 -6.83 10.61
C HIS A 67 -8.93 -5.37 11.05
N GLY A 68 -9.68 -4.43 10.46
CA GLY A 68 -9.59 -3.00 10.77
C GLY A 68 -8.38 -2.28 10.17
N TYR A 69 -7.66 -2.90 9.22
CA TYR A 69 -6.52 -2.29 8.56
C TYR A 69 -6.70 -2.24 7.05
N HIS A 70 -6.47 -1.05 6.48
CA HIS A 70 -6.38 -0.84 5.05
C HIS A 70 -5.18 -1.59 4.46
N HIS A 71 -5.40 -2.17 3.30
CA HIS A 71 -4.39 -2.88 2.53
C HIS A 71 -4.68 -2.78 1.04
N VAL A 72 -3.66 -3.08 0.26
CA VAL A 72 -3.82 -3.48 -1.14
C VAL A 72 -3.31 -4.90 -1.34
N GLU A 73 -3.79 -5.55 -2.38
CA GLU A 73 -3.23 -6.80 -2.87
C GLU A 73 -3.24 -6.88 -4.40
N LEU A 74 -2.32 -7.67 -4.96
CA LEU A 74 -2.40 -8.03 -6.37
C LEU A 74 -3.43 -9.15 -6.55
N VAL A 75 -4.32 -8.98 -7.52
CA VAL A 75 -5.29 -9.99 -7.93
C VAL A 75 -4.80 -10.66 -9.21
N GLU A 76 -4.73 -11.99 -9.23
CA GLU A 76 -4.39 -12.71 -10.46
C GLU A 76 -5.56 -12.56 -11.44
N ASN A 77 -5.31 -11.91 -12.58
CA ASN A 77 -6.23 -11.94 -13.72
C ASN A 77 -6.29 -13.41 -14.20
N ASN A 78 -7.43 -14.04 -13.92
CA ASN A 78 -7.75 -15.42 -14.27
C ASN A 78 -7.90 -15.60 -15.79
#